data_AF-A0A7S4C2Q7-F1
#
_entry.id   AF-A0A7S4C2Q7-F1
#
_cell.length_a   1.000
_cell.length_b   1.000
_cell.length_c   1.000
_cell.angle_alpha   90.00
_cell.angle_beta   90.00
_cell.angle_gamma   90.00
#
_symmetry.space_group_name_H-M   'P 1'
#
loop_
_entity.id
_entity.type
_entity.pdbx_description
1 polymer ?
#
loop_
_entity_poly.entity_id
_entity_poly.type
_entity_poly.pdbx_seq_one_letter_code
_entity_poly.pdbx_strand_id
1 'polypeptide(L)'
;MADKRGRCGLLAASAALCTLAGALHFIAGLLCAGDGVQTSSLVVLGVGRFVIGVGTGLATVGAPLYLGEIAPRESRGLYGSLNQLAVVLGILGAQVIAAATADVVHWRVLLAIPSLIGLVQLAFGLGVLMPETPVWILSSRADVDGALASLKRLRAKSEDDLADELDAIHAEVREAKAQSNAGSSFISIVQDRTLRLPLFVSAVMMIGQQWSGINAVFYYSTGFFADAGVSDPVLGTLLASTVNALAMVGTVPLMESLGRRKLLLLGVGGMLIAALSLTAILELKDMGNLEEETRSRLNLASVICVLFFVAAFELGPGPIPWQIGSEIFPDAPRATAMGAAAVLNWVCNGLLGLAFPPMQEALGPAVFVPFCVVLATWLAITLRYVPETKGRSINEIQLEFAKLAGGDVHHLLNPVT
;
A
#
# COMPACT_ATOMS: atom_id res chain seq x y z
N MET A 1 -9.65 4.72 16.28
CA MET A 1 -9.26 6.15 16.43
C MET A 1 -10.02 7.03 15.45
N ALA A 2 -10.10 6.64 14.17
CA ALA A 2 -10.94 7.29 13.16
C ALA A 2 -12.37 7.56 13.66
N ASP A 3 -13.05 6.57 14.26
CA ASP A 3 -14.43 6.76 14.73
C ASP A 3 -14.54 7.78 15.87
N LYS A 4 -13.59 7.77 16.81
CA LYS A 4 -13.63 8.63 18.01
C LYS A 4 -13.16 10.06 17.75
N ARG A 5 -12.18 10.26 16.86
CA ARG A 5 -11.51 11.56 16.64
C ARG A 5 -11.67 12.13 15.24
N GLY A 6 -12.38 11.43 14.35
CA GLY A 6 -12.48 11.81 12.94
C GLY A 6 -11.27 11.37 12.12
N ARG A 7 -11.38 11.52 10.80
CA ARG A 7 -10.32 11.14 9.86
C ARG A 7 -9.20 12.17 9.91
N CYS A 8 -9.52 13.46 10.01
CA CYS A 8 -8.51 14.51 10.21
C CYS A 8 -7.78 14.33 11.54
N GLY A 9 -8.50 13.94 12.62
CA GLY A 9 -7.88 13.67 13.93
C GLY A 9 -6.94 12.44 13.91
N LEU A 10 -7.24 11.42 13.11
CA LEU A 10 -6.34 10.28 12.88
C LEU A 10 -5.07 10.72 12.13
N LEU A 11 -5.23 11.49 11.04
CA LEU A 11 -4.11 12.01 10.25
C LEU A 11 -3.25 13.01 11.05
N ALA A 12 -3.86 13.80 11.93
CA ALA A 12 -3.14 14.65 12.89
C ALA A 12 -2.22 13.84 13.80
N ALA A 13 -2.75 12.75 14.38
CA ALA A 13 -1.96 11.90 15.26
C ALA A 13 -0.82 11.21 14.51
N SER A 14 -1.08 10.74 13.28
CA SER A 14 -0.04 10.25 12.39
C SER A 14 1.05 11.29 12.17
N ALA A 15 0.68 12.52 11.79
CA ALA A 15 1.63 13.60 11.54
C ALA A 15 2.45 13.95 12.79
N ALA A 16 1.81 14.02 13.97
CA ALA A 16 2.49 14.25 15.24
C ALA A 16 3.51 13.16 15.58
N LEU A 17 3.18 11.89 15.34
CA LEU A 17 4.11 10.77 15.54
C LEU A 17 5.28 10.85 14.55
N CYS A 18 5.03 11.15 13.28
CA CYS A 18 6.09 11.35 12.29
C CYS A 18 7.00 12.53 12.66
N THR A 19 6.44 13.63 13.16
CA THR A 19 7.21 14.79 13.64
C THR A 19 8.05 14.45 14.85
N LEU A 20 7.51 13.73 15.84
CA LEU A 20 8.27 13.26 16.97
C LEU A 20 9.40 12.32 16.52
N ALA A 21 9.11 11.39 15.61
CA ALA A 21 10.07 10.40 15.17
C ALA A 21 11.27 11.00 14.43
N GLY A 22 11.05 11.91 13.48
CA GLY A 22 12.19 12.54 12.80
C GLY A 22 12.96 13.50 13.71
N ALA A 23 12.34 14.05 14.76
CA ALA A 23 13.06 14.80 15.80
C ALA A 23 13.97 13.86 16.61
N LEU A 24 13.47 12.67 16.97
CA LEU A 24 14.28 11.62 17.59
C LEU A 24 15.40 11.16 16.66
N HIS A 25 15.17 11.01 15.36
CA HIS A 25 16.21 10.67 14.38
C HIS A 25 17.25 11.77 14.24
N PHE A 26 16.84 13.04 14.25
CA PHE A 26 17.77 14.16 14.22
C PHE A 26 18.64 14.22 15.49
N ILE A 27 18.03 14.00 16.67
CA ILE A 27 18.75 13.90 17.95
C ILE A 27 19.71 12.71 17.94
N ALA A 28 19.26 11.52 17.52
CA ALA A 28 20.10 10.33 17.37
C ALA A 28 21.27 10.61 16.42
N GLY A 29 20.99 11.31 15.33
CA GLY A 29 21.97 11.90 14.44
C GLY A 29 23.00 12.69 15.24
N LEU A 30 22.63 13.81 15.85
CA LEU A 30 23.53 14.67 16.63
C LEU A 30 24.40 13.90 17.63
N LEU A 31 23.83 12.92 18.34
CA LEU A 31 24.56 12.05 19.27
C LEU A 31 25.63 11.19 18.58
N CYS A 32 25.43 10.79 17.32
CA CYS A 32 26.44 10.12 16.50
C CYS A 32 27.53 11.04 15.94
N ALA A 33 27.45 12.38 16.08
CA ALA A 33 28.52 13.29 15.62
C ALA A 33 29.65 13.48 16.66
N GLY A 34 29.47 12.97 17.89
CA GLY A 34 30.58 12.81 18.81
C GLY A 34 31.46 11.62 18.44
N ASP A 35 32.71 11.60 18.91
CA ASP A 35 33.66 10.50 18.67
C ASP A 35 33.11 9.16 19.16
N GLY A 36 32.47 8.41 18.23
CA GLY A 36 31.95 7.07 18.42
C GLY A 36 30.43 6.95 18.33
N VAL A 37 29.95 5.90 17.63
CA VAL A 37 28.56 5.45 17.70
C VAL A 37 28.31 4.90 19.11
N GLN A 38 27.85 5.76 20.02
CA GLN A 38 27.47 5.33 21.36
C GLN A 38 26.24 4.42 21.28
N THR A 39 26.19 3.37 22.09
CA THR A 39 25.05 2.41 22.13
C THR A 39 23.70 3.12 22.33
N SER A 40 23.71 4.26 23.03
CA SER A 40 22.56 5.14 23.23
C SER A 40 21.97 5.71 21.92
N SER A 41 22.79 5.99 20.90
CA SER A 41 22.30 6.56 19.63
C SER A 41 21.53 5.54 18.80
N LEU A 42 21.95 4.27 18.82
CA LEU A 42 21.25 3.16 18.15
C LEU A 42 19.88 2.90 18.78
N VAL A 43 19.76 2.99 20.11
CA VAL A 43 18.48 2.86 20.81
C VAL A 43 17.53 4.00 20.43
N VAL A 44 18.00 5.25 20.43
CA VAL A 44 17.17 6.41 20.03
C VAL A 44 16.75 6.31 18.56
N LEU A 45 17.65 5.86 17.68
CA LEU A 45 17.32 5.61 16.27
C LEU A 45 16.24 4.51 16.14
N GLY A 46 16.38 3.41 16.88
CA GLY A 46 15.42 2.31 16.92
C GLY A 46 14.04 2.75 17.43
N VAL A 47 13.99 3.51 18.53
CA VAL A 47 12.75 4.08 19.07
C VAL A 47 12.12 5.04 18.06
N GLY A 48 12.90 5.92 17.44
CA GLY A 48 12.41 6.79 16.38
C GLY A 48 11.83 6.00 15.20
N ARG A 49 12.48 4.89 14.78
CA ARG A 49 12.01 4.01 13.71
C ARG A 49 10.69 3.30 14.08
N PHE A 50 10.54 2.92 15.34
CA PHE A 50 9.29 2.37 15.84
C PHE A 50 8.17 3.43 15.83
N VAL A 51 8.44 4.64 16.33
CA VAL A 51 7.46 5.74 16.39
C VAL A 51 7.00 6.16 15.00
N ILE A 52 7.92 6.31 14.03
CA ILE A 52 7.53 6.62 12.64
C ILE A 52 6.72 5.46 12.03
N GLY A 53 7.07 4.21 12.34
CA GLY A 53 6.31 3.04 11.89
C GLY A 53 4.86 3.06 12.37
N VAL A 54 4.61 3.43 13.63
CA VAL A 54 3.25 3.61 14.15
C VAL A 54 2.55 4.76 13.42
N GLY A 55 3.22 5.90 13.22
CA GLY A 55 2.69 7.03 12.45
C GLY A 55 2.28 6.65 11.03
N THR A 56 3.21 6.06 10.26
CA THR A 56 2.96 5.59 8.90
C THR A 56 1.85 4.53 8.85
N GLY A 57 1.78 3.62 9.82
CA GLY A 57 0.68 2.66 9.93
C GLY A 57 -0.68 3.35 10.04
N LEU A 58 -0.81 4.37 10.89
CA LEU A 58 -2.03 5.18 10.98
C LEU A 58 -2.32 5.93 9.67
N ALA A 59 -1.30 6.47 9.00
CA ALA A 59 -1.45 7.13 7.70
C ALA A 59 -1.99 6.18 6.62
N THR A 60 -1.49 4.94 6.57
CA THR A 60 -1.85 3.97 5.53
C THR A 60 -3.31 3.53 5.59
N VAL A 61 -3.95 3.68 6.75
CA VAL A 61 -5.40 3.46 6.91
C VAL A 61 -6.17 4.79 6.83
N GLY A 62 -5.65 5.84 7.46
CA GLY A 62 -6.34 7.13 7.56
C GLY A 62 -6.45 7.89 6.24
N ALA A 63 -5.39 7.88 5.42
CA ALA A 63 -5.38 8.58 4.13
C ALA A 63 -6.41 8.02 3.14
N PRO A 64 -6.47 6.70 2.86
CA PRO A 64 -7.49 6.17 1.95
C PRO A 64 -8.91 6.31 2.50
N LEU A 65 -9.13 6.21 3.82
CA LEU A 65 -10.44 6.47 4.42
C LEU A 65 -10.89 7.92 4.21
N TYR A 66 -10.00 8.88 4.46
CA TYR A 66 -10.30 10.30 4.25
C TYR A 66 -10.61 10.58 2.78
N LEU A 67 -9.75 10.11 1.87
CA LEU A 67 -9.93 10.29 0.42
C LEU A 67 -11.22 9.66 -0.09
N GLY A 68 -11.58 8.46 0.38
CA GLY A 68 -12.80 7.77 0.00
C GLY A 68 -14.08 8.48 0.45
N GLU A 69 -14.05 9.13 1.62
CA GLU A 69 -15.21 9.83 2.19
C GLU A 69 -15.39 11.25 1.65
N ILE A 70 -14.33 11.90 1.16
CA ILE A 70 -14.43 13.21 0.51
C ILE A 70 -14.65 13.11 -1.01
N ALA A 71 -14.28 11.99 -1.63
CA ALA A 71 -14.33 11.84 -3.08
C ALA A 71 -15.78 11.84 -3.61
N PRO A 72 -16.05 12.54 -4.72
CA PRO A 72 -17.31 12.39 -5.45
C PRO A 72 -17.51 10.92 -5.86
N ARG A 73 -18.77 10.46 -5.86
CA ARG A 73 -19.12 9.05 -6.16
C ARG A 73 -18.52 8.55 -7.49
N GLU A 74 -18.52 9.40 -8.50
CA GLU A 74 -18.03 9.09 -9.86
C GLU A 74 -16.51 8.87 -9.93
N SER A 75 -15.74 9.48 -9.02
CA SER A 75 -14.28 9.48 -9.06
C SER A 75 -13.62 8.80 -7.86
N ARG A 76 -14.39 8.14 -6.97
CA ARG A 76 -13.85 7.41 -5.80
C ARG A 76 -12.66 6.50 -6.13
N GLY A 77 -12.69 5.79 -7.26
CA GLY A 77 -11.59 4.92 -7.72
C GLY A 77 -10.31 5.68 -8.07
N LEU A 78 -10.43 6.86 -8.67
CA LEU A 78 -9.28 7.74 -8.97
C LEU A 78 -8.64 8.23 -7.67
N TYR A 79 -9.44 8.72 -6.71
CA TYR A 79 -8.94 9.18 -5.41
C TYR A 79 -8.27 8.06 -4.61
N GLY A 80 -8.78 6.82 -4.69
CA GLY A 80 -8.10 5.66 -4.11
C GLY A 80 -6.72 5.39 -4.74
N SER A 81 -6.59 5.60 -6.06
CA SER A 81 -5.33 5.43 -6.79
C SER A 81 -4.31 6.53 -6.48
N LEU A 82 -4.76 7.75 -6.15
CA LEU A 82 -3.89 8.85 -5.75
C LEU A 82 -3.10 8.54 -4.47
N ASN A 83 -3.66 7.75 -3.55
CA ASN A 83 -2.94 7.34 -2.34
C ASN A 83 -1.69 6.50 -2.69
N GLN A 84 -1.84 5.50 -3.55
CA GLN A 84 -0.70 4.69 -3.99
C GLN A 84 0.30 5.51 -4.80
N LEU A 85 -0.19 6.40 -5.67
CA LEU A 85 0.69 7.31 -6.42
C LEU A 85 1.52 8.19 -5.47
N ALA A 86 0.92 8.72 -4.41
CA ALA A 86 1.62 9.51 -3.40
C ALA A 86 2.69 8.68 -2.65
N VAL A 87 2.43 7.41 -2.34
CA VAL A 87 3.42 6.51 -1.74
C VAL A 87 4.63 6.33 -2.66
N VAL A 88 4.39 6.03 -3.94
CA VAL A 88 5.45 5.80 -4.93
C VAL A 88 6.26 7.08 -5.19
N LEU A 89 5.60 8.23 -5.32
CA LEU A 89 6.28 9.53 -5.42
C LEU A 89 7.08 9.87 -4.16
N GLY A 90 6.58 9.48 -2.98
CA GLY A 90 7.30 9.61 -1.72
C GLY A 90 8.58 8.76 -1.68
N ILE A 91 8.53 7.53 -2.19
CA ILE A 91 9.71 6.66 -2.34
C ILE A 91 10.72 7.31 -3.29
N LEU A 92 10.28 7.76 -4.46
CA LEU A 92 11.17 8.44 -5.42
C LEU A 92 11.78 9.71 -4.83
N GLY A 93 10.98 10.54 -4.17
CA GLY A 93 11.45 11.75 -3.49
C GLY A 93 12.50 11.44 -2.43
N ALA A 94 12.28 10.40 -1.62
CA ALA A 94 13.26 9.93 -0.65
C ALA A 94 14.58 9.50 -1.32
N GLN A 95 14.53 8.79 -2.46
CA GLN A 95 15.74 8.39 -3.19
C GLN A 95 16.47 9.58 -3.83
N VAL A 96 15.74 10.57 -4.36
CA VAL A 96 16.34 11.80 -4.91
C VAL A 96 17.07 12.56 -3.81
N ILE A 97 16.46 12.68 -2.64
CA ILE A 97 17.09 13.36 -1.50
C ILE A 97 18.27 12.53 -0.99
N ALA A 98 18.12 11.21 -0.89
CA ALA A 98 19.21 10.31 -0.52
C ALA A 98 20.40 10.46 -1.48
N ALA A 99 20.17 10.65 -2.77
CA ALA A 99 21.25 10.87 -3.72
C ALA A 99 22.12 12.10 -3.44
N ALA A 100 21.55 13.13 -2.81
CA ALA A 100 22.27 14.33 -2.39
C ALA A 100 22.78 14.27 -0.94
N THR A 101 22.31 13.32 -0.12
CA THR A 101 22.53 13.34 1.34
C THR A 101 23.02 12.02 1.94
N ALA A 102 23.20 10.97 1.14
CA ALA A 102 23.65 9.64 1.57
C ALA A 102 25.17 9.57 1.83
N ASP A 103 25.70 10.58 2.51
CA ASP A 103 27.07 10.59 3.02
C ASP A 103 27.10 10.56 4.56
N VAL A 104 28.30 10.37 5.11
CA VAL A 104 28.54 10.18 6.55
C VAL A 104 28.03 11.36 7.39
N VAL A 105 27.95 12.55 6.81
CA VAL A 105 27.55 13.78 7.51
C VAL A 105 26.05 14.05 7.32
N HIS A 106 25.54 13.97 6.10
CA HIS A 106 24.19 14.46 5.77
C HIS A 106 23.06 13.43 5.86
N TRP A 107 23.32 12.15 6.11
CA TRP A 107 22.26 11.10 6.20
C TRP A 107 21.15 11.43 7.22
N ARG A 108 21.45 12.29 8.20
CA ARG A 108 20.54 12.75 9.25
C ARG A 108 19.46 13.67 8.70
N VAL A 109 19.79 14.46 7.67
CA VAL A 109 18.85 15.35 6.98
C VAL A 109 17.75 14.52 6.35
N LEU A 110 18.11 13.42 5.67
CA LEU A 110 17.15 12.49 5.09
C LEU A 110 16.13 11.98 6.12
N LEU A 111 16.58 11.62 7.32
CA LEU A 111 15.70 11.12 8.37
C LEU A 111 14.90 12.21 9.11
N ALA A 112 15.31 13.47 9.02
CA ALA A 112 14.61 14.59 9.64
C ALA A 112 13.46 15.14 8.75
N ILE A 113 13.47 14.86 7.45
CA ILE A 113 12.47 15.36 6.49
C ILE A 113 11.03 14.93 6.81
N PRO A 114 10.75 13.68 7.24
CA PRO A 114 9.42 13.31 7.69
C PRO A 114 8.89 14.22 8.80
N SER A 115 9.76 14.79 9.66
CA SER A 115 9.31 15.74 10.67
C SER A 115 8.85 17.06 10.10
N LEU A 116 9.55 17.56 9.08
CA LEU A 116 9.16 18.78 8.39
C LEU A 116 7.81 18.60 7.70
N ILE A 117 7.63 17.49 6.98
CA ILE A 117 6.36 17.16 6.30
C ILE A 117 5.23 17.03 7.33
N GLY A 118 5.46 16.31 8.44
CA GLY A 118 4.48 16.17 9.51
C GLY A 118 4.13 17.51 10.16
N LEU A 119 5.11 18.40 10.35
CA LEU A 119 4.88 19.73 10.94
C LEU A 119 4.09 20.63 10.01
N VAL A 120 4.37 20.60 8.71
CA VAL A 120 3.57 21.29 7.68
C VAL A 120 2.15 20.75 7.66
N GLN A 121 1.96 19.43 7.73
CA GLN A 121 0.65 18.81 7.77
C GLN A 121 -0.12 19.21 9.05
N LEU A 122 0.54 19.31 10.20
CA LEU A 122 -0.09 19.79 11.43
C LEU A 122 -0.44 21.28 11.38
N ALA A 123 0.47 22.11 10.86
CA ALA A 123 0.31 23.56 10.83
C ALA A 123 -0.73 24.03 9.81
N PHE A 124 -0.78 23.40 8.64
CA PHE A 124 -1.63 23.84 7.51
C PHE A 124 -2.74 22.84 7.17
N GLY A 125 -2.53 21.54 7.42
CA GLY A 125 -3.52 20.51 7.10
C GLY A 125 -4.73 20.56 8.04
N LEU A 126 -4.52 20.72 9.35
CA LEU A 126 -5.62 20.72 10.32
C LEU A 126 -6.40 22.03 10.33
N GLY A 127 -7.64 21.99 9.83
CA GLY A 127 -8.62 23.08 9.94
C GLY A 127 -8.56 24.12 8.81
N VAL A 128 -7.37 24.47 8.32
CA VAL A 128 -7.20 25.50 7.27
C VAL A 128 -7.34 24.95 5.85
N LEU A 129 -6.88 23.72 5.59
CA LEU A 129 -6.95 23.14 4.25
C LEU A 129 -7.83 21.88 4.19
N MET A 130 -7.88 21.07 5.25
CA MET A 130 -8.61 19.80 5.26
C MET A 130 -9.86 19.88 6.15
N PRO A 131 -11.08 20.06 5.60
CA PRO A 131 -12.29 19.88 6.38
C PRO A 131 -12.46 18.42 6.81
N GLU A 132 -13.12 18.19 7.94
CA GLU A 132 -13.48 16.84 8.36
C GLU A 132 -14.55 16.25 7.43
N THR A 133 -14.56 14.93 7.27
CA THR A 133 -15.42 14.23 6.30
C THR A 133 -16.93 14.41 6.63
N PRO A 134 -17.79 14.70 5.63
CA PRO A 134 -19.23 14.82 5.87
C PRO A 134 -19.83 13.51 6.41
N VAL A 135 -19.31 12.36 5.95
CA VAL A 135 -19.67 11.02 6.42
C VAL A 135 -19.39 10.87 7.93
N TRP A 136 -18.21 11.27 8.43
CA TRP A 136 -17.92 11.18 9.86
C TRP A 136 -18.77 12.15 10.69
N ILE A 137 -18.98 13.39 10.22
CA ILE A 137 -19.78 14.39 10.95
C ILE A 137 -21.21 13.87 11.15
N LEU A 138 -21.85 13.36 10.09
CA LEU A 138 -23.19 12.77 10.18
C LEU A 138 -23.22 11.50 11.04
N SER A 139 -22.26 10.60 10.85
CA SER A 139 -22.25 9.33 11.58
C SER A 139 -21.96 9.50 13.07
N SER A 140 -21.02 10.38 13.44
CA SER A 140 -20.54 10.49 14.82
C SER A 140 -21.22 11.60 15.62
N ARG A 141 -21.65 12.68 14.96
CA ARG A 141 -22.26 13.85 15.63
C ARG A 141 -23.73 14.06 15.29
N ALA A 142 -24.25 13.38 14.27
CA ALA A 142 -25.60 13.61 13.74
C ALA A 142 -25.84 15.09 13.36
N ASP A 143 -24.78 15.78 12.92
CA ASP A 143 -24.76 17.21 12.63
C ASP A 143 -24.88 17.45 11.12
N VAL A 144 -26.10 17.75 10.67
CA VAL A 144 -26.43 17.96 9.26
C VAL A 144 -25.80 19.24 8.71
N ASP A 145 -25.90 20.32 9.47
CA ASP A 145 -25.39 21.63 9.08
C ASP A 145 -23.85 21.61 8.97
N GLY A 146 -23.18 20.93 9.90
CA GLY A 146 -21.74 20.73 9.85
C GLY A 146 -21.29 19.88 8.66
N ALA A 147 -22.07 18.85 8.30
CA ALA A 147 -21.79 18.02 7.14
C ALA A 147 -21.99 18.79 5.83
N LEU A 148 -23.04 19.59 5.74
CA LEU A 148 -23.29 20.49 4.60
C LEU A 148 -22.18 21.55 4.48
N ALA A 149 -21.75 22.15 5.58
CA ALA A 149 -20.65 23.12 5.57
C ALA A 149 -19.32 22.49 5.09
N SER A 150 -19.03 21.26 5.51
CA SER A 150 -17.88 20.51 5.01
C SER A 150 -18.01 20.23 3.51
N LEU A 151 -19.17 19.76 3.06
CA LEU A 151 -19.43 19.44 1.66
C LEU A 151 -19.34 20.68 0.75
N LYS A 152 -19.88 21.82 1.19
CA LYS A 152 -19.74 23.13 0.51
C LYS A 152 -18.26 23.49 0.30
N ARG A 153 -17.42 23.27 1.31
CA ARG A 153 -15.97 23.53 1.21
C ARG A 153 -15.25 22.56 0.27
N LEU A 154 -15.68 21.30 0.23
CA LEU A 154 -15.09 20.26 -0.62
C LEU A 154 -15.49 20.39 -2.09
N ARG A 155 -16.73 20.79 -2.37
CA ARG A 155 -17.30 20.85 -3.72
C ARG A 155 -17.25 22.25 -4.33
N ALA A 156 -17.13 23.29 -3.49
CA ALA A 156 -17.25 24.70 -3.90
C ALA A 156 -18.54 24.98 -4.70
N LYS A 157 -19.65 24.32 -4.32
CA LYS A 157 -20.98 24.44 -4.94
C LYS A 157 -22.00 25.09 -4.01
N SER A 158 -23.12 25.53 -4.59
CA SER A 158 -24.26 26.04 -3.84
C SER A 158 -24.93 24.95 -3.01
N GLU A 159 -25.79 25.34 -2.06
CA GLU A 159 -26.51 24.37 -1.22
C GLU A 159 -27.49 23.52 -2.03
N ASP A 160 -28.18 24.15 -2.98
CA ASP A 160 -29.19 23.48 -3.81
C ASP A 160 -28.56 22.38 -4.68
N ASP A 161 -27.35 22.60 -5.19
CA ASP A 161 -26.60 21.60 -5.97
C ASP A 161 -26.07 20.43 -5.12
N LEU A 162 -26.09 20.55 -3.80
CA LEU A 162 -25.53 19.58 -2.85
C LEU A 162 -26.60 18.82 -2.06
N ALA A 163 -27.87 19.22 -2.15
CA ALA A 163 -28.97 18.57 -1.43
C ALA A 163 -29.04 17.07 -1.74
N ASP A 164 -29.02 16.70 -3.02
CA ASP A 164 -29.06 15.30 -3.47
C ASP A 164 -27.85 14.50 -2.95
N GLU A 165 -26.65 15.08 -2.95
CA GLU A 165 -25.43 14.42 -2.45
C GLU A 165 -25.50 14.25 -0.93
N LEU A 166 -25.96 15.26 -0.20
CA LEU A 166 -26.11 15.22 1.25
C LEU A 166 -27.15 14.19 1.69
N ASP A 167 -28.31 14.14 1.02
CA ASP A 167 -29.36 13.16 1.29
C ASP A 167 -28.88 11.73 1.02
N ALA A 168 -28.10 11.56 -0.05
CA ALA A 168 -27.55 10.26 -0.37
C ALA A 168 -26.48 9.81 0.65
N ILE A 169 -25.64 10.71 1.17
CA ILE A 169 -24.71 10.43 2.27
C ILE A 169 -25.49 10.11 3.56
N HIS A 170 -26.57 10.85 3.84
CA HIS A 170 -27.43 10.58 4.98
C HIS A 170 -28.04 9.18 4.94
N ALA A 171 -28.54 8.76 3.79
CA ALA A 171 -29.07 7.41 3.57
C ALA A 171 -27.98 6.36 3.83
N GLU A 172 -26.79 6.51 3.23
CA GLU A 172 -25.64 5.61 3.44
C GLU A 172 -25.29 5.48 4.94
N VAL A 173 -25.22 6.60 5.67
CA VAL A 173 -24.92 6.61 7.11
C VAL A 173 -26.00 5.92 7.94
N ARG A 174 -27.28 6.11 7.57
CA ARG A 174 -28.42 5.51 8.28
C ARG A 174 -28.46 4.00 8.09
N GLU A 175 -28.21 3.53 6.87
CA GLU A 175 -28.06 2.10 6.54
C GLU A 175 -26.88 1.48 7.28
N ALA A 176 -25.71 2.15 7.27
CA ALA A 176 -24.52 1.68 7.98
C ALA A 176 -24.75 1.57 9.49
N LYS A 177 -25.46 2.53 10.11
CA LYS A 177 -25.82 2.48 11.54
C LYS A 177 -26.80 1.36 11.86
N ALA A 178 -27.79 1.13 10.99
CA ALA A 178 -28.74 0.03 11.17
C ALA A 178 -28.02 -1.34 11.11
N GLN A 179 -27.02 -1.48 10.26
CA GLN A 179 -26.21 -2.69 10.12
C GLN A 179 -25.16 -2.84 11.23
N SER A 180 -24.66 -1.75 11.82
CA SER A 180 -23.60 -1.78 12.85
C SER A 180 -24.03 -2.43 14.18
N ASN A 181 -25.33 -2.47 14.48
CA ASN A 181 -25.87 -3.24 15.61
C ASN A 181 -25.76 -4.77 15.42
N ALA A 182 -25.44 -5.24 14.20
CA ALA A 182 -25.16 -6.63 13.89
C ALA A 182 -23.63 -6.88 13.81
N GLY A 183 -22.97 -6.98 14.97
CA GLY A 183 -21.65 -7.61 15.10
C GLY A 183 -20.50 -7.04 14.24
N SER A 184 -19.97 -5.88 14.61
CA SER A 184 -18.77 -5.26 13.98
C SER A 184 -17.42 -5.78 14.47
N SER A 185 -17.41 -6.81 15.32
CA SER A 185 -16.17 -7.39 15.86
C SER A 185 -15.44 -8.20 14.79
N PHE A 186 -14.10 -8.16 14.79
CA PHE A 186 -13.31 -9.00 13.88
C PHE A 186 -13.67 -10.49 13.99
N ILE A 187 -14.01 -10.95 15.21
CA ILE A 187 -14.41 -12.34 15.46
C ILE A 187 -15.71 -12.69 14.73
N SER A 188 -16.71 -11.80 14.72
CA SER A 188 -17.97 -12.05 14.01
C SER A 188 -17.76 -12.08 12.50
N ILE A 189 -16.86 -11.24 11.95
CA ILE A 189 -16.50 -11.24 10.53
C ILE A 189 -15.85 -12.57 10.11
N VAL A 190 -14.94 -13.11 10.92
CA VAL A 190 -14.28 -14.41 10.63
C VAL A 190 -15.25 -15.58 10.76
N GLN A 191 -16.21 -15.49 11.69
CA GLN A 191 -17.22 -16.53 11.90
C GLN A 191 -18.26 -16.56 10.76
N ASP A 192 -18.59 -15.42 10.17
CA ASP A 192 -19.51 -15.30 9.04
C ASP A 192 -19.01 -16.07 7.81
N ARG A 193 -19.80 -17.05 7.38
CA ARG A 193 -19.47 -17.91 6.23
C ARG A 193 -19.43 -17.16 4.91
N THR A 194 -20.19 -16.08 4.77
CA THR A 194 -20.25 -15.27 3.54
C THR A 194 -18.98 -14.46 3.33
N LEU A 195 -18.33 -14.05 4.43
CA LEU A 195 -17.14 -13.20 4.42
C LEU A 195 -15.82 -13.97 4.39
N ARG A 196 -15.83 -15.31 4.60
CA ARG A 196 -14.60 -16.12 4.61
C ARG A 196 -13.82 -16.09 3.31
N LEU A 197 -14.51 -16.18 2.17
CA LEU A 197 -13.83 -16.16 0.87
C LEU A 197 -13.30 -14.75 0.54
N PRO A 198 -14.06 -13.65 0.72
CA PRO A 198 -13.51 -12.29 0.66
C PRO A 198 -12.31 -12.06 1.59
N LEU A 199 -12.38 -12.52 2.85
CA LEU A 199 -11.27 -12.44 3.81
C LEU A 199 -10.04 -13.22 3.33
N PHE A 200 -10.23 -14.43 2.82
CA PHE A 200 -9.16 -15.25 2.25
C PHE A 200 -8.51 -14.54 1.05
N VAL A 201 -9.31 -14.01 0.13
CA VAL A 201 -8.80 -13.25 -1.02
C VAL A 201 -8.02 -12.03 -0.55
N SER A 202 -8.56 -11.23 0.37
CA SER A 202 -7.87 -10.07 0.95
C SER A 202 -6.53 -10.45 1.58
N ALA A 203 -6.50 -11.54 2.36
CA ALA A 203 -5.28 -12.03 2.99
C ALA A 203 -4.22 -12.45 1.97
N VAL A 204 -4.62 -13.20 0.93
CA VAL A 204 -3.72 -13.60 -0.16
C VAL A 204 -3.17 -12.39 -0.91
N MET A 205 -3.98 -11.35 -1.15
CA MET A 205 -3.50 -10.12 -1.78
C MET A 205 -2.42 -9.42 -0.96
N MET A 206 -2.60 -9.34 0.37
CA MET A 206 -1.65 -8.66 1.26
C MET A 206 -0.35 -9.46 1.46
N ILE A 207 -0.47 -10.78 1.65
CA ILE A 207 0.70 -11.67 1.75
C ILE A 207 1.45 -11.67 0.42
N GLY A 208 0.74 -11.88 -0.69
CA GLY A 208 1.29 -11.93 -2.03
C GLY A 208 2.02 -10.66 -2.42
N GLN A 209 1.46 -9.49 -2.11
CA GLN A 209 2.13 -8.21 -2.34
C GLN A 209 3.52 -8.15 -1.68
N GLN A 210 3.60 -8.49 -0.39
CA GLN A 210 4.84 -8.35 0.38
C GLN A 210 5.84 -9.46 0.06
N TRP A 211 5.38 -10.70 -0.07
CA TRP A 211 6.19 -11.88 -0.37
C TRP A 211 6.37 -12.11 -1.88
N SER A 212 6.00 -11.13 -2.71
CA SER A 212 6.24 -11.16 -4.16
C SER A 212 7.72 -11.12 -4.53
N GLY A 213 8.57 -10.62 -3.63
CA GLY A 213 10.00 -10.38 -3.87
C GLY A 213 10.35 -8.92 -4.21
N ILE A 214 9.37 -7.99 -4.23
CA ILE A 214 9.66 -6.59 -4.56
C ILE A 214 10.65 -5.91 -3.60
N ASN A 215 10.51 -6.14 -2.28
CA ASN A 215 11.43 -5.58 -1.29
C ASN A 215 12.85 -6.16 -1.46
N ALA A 216 12.95 -7.46 -1.77
CA ALA A 216 14.21 -8.13 -2.07
C ALA A 216 14.90 -7.52 -3.30
N VAL A 217 14.14 -7.26 -4.36
CA VAL A 217 14.65 -6.57 -5.56
C VAL A 217 15.17 -5.18 -5.21
N PHE A 218 14.45 -4.39 -4.41
CA PHE A 218 14.96 -3.08 -3.99
C PHE A 218 16.25 -3.18 -3.16
N TYR A 219 16.37 -4.18 -2.28
CA TYR A 219 17.59 -4.38 -1.47
C TYR A 219 18.80 -4.80 -2.29
N TYR A 220 18.63 -5.65 -3.31
CA TYR A 220 19.74 -6.12 -4.17
C TYR A 220 19.93 -5.31 -5.46
N SER A 221 19.04 -4.37 -5.76
CA SER A 221 19.10 -3.58 -7.00
C SER A 221 20.50 -2.97 -7.21
N THR A 222 21.11 -2.42 -6.16
CA THR A 222 22.46 -1.85 -6.18
C THR A 222 23.54 -2.82 -6.67
N GLY A 223 23.49 -4.08 -6.26
CA GLY A 223 24.42 -5.13 -6.70
C GLY A 223 24.24 -5.47 -8.19
N PHE A 224 23.00 -5.61 -8.64
CA PHE A 224 22.72 -5.87 -10.06
C PHE A 224 23.18 -4.71 -10.97
N PHE A 225 23.00 -3.48 -10.51
CA PHE A 225 23.46 -2.29 -11.23
C PHE A 225 25.00 -2.18 -11.23
N ALA A 226 25.65 -2.47 -10.11
CA ALA A 226 27.11 -2.50 -10.01
C ALA A 226 27.72 -3.53 -10.97
N ASP A 227 27.16 -4.74 -11.02
CA ASP A 227 27.58 -5.80 -11.95
C ASP A 227 27.44 -5.36 -13.42
N ALA A 228 26.45 -4.52 -13.74
CA ALA A 228 26.22 -3.99 -15.09
C ALA A 228 27.08 -2.75 -15.43
N GLY A 229 28.00 -2.36 -14.55
CA GLY A 229 28.90 -1.22 -14.76
C GLY A 229 28.37 0.13 -14.26
N VAL A 230 27.25 0.15 -13.52
CA VAL A 230 26.80 1.35 -12.81
C VAL A 230 27.54 1.42 -11.48
N SER A 231 28.65 2.14 -11.47
CA SER A 231 29.56 2.23 -10.32
C SER A 231 28.99 2.94 -9.09
N ASP A 232 27.91 3.73 -9.25
CA ASP A 232 27.23 4.40 -8.15
C ASP A 232 25.95 3.64 -7.72
N PRO A 233 25.93 3.01 -6.53
CA PRO A 233 24.76 2.32 -5.98
C PRO A 233 23.51 3.21 -5.86
N VAL A 234 23.71 4.50 -5.61
CA VAL A 234 22.62 5.48 -5.48
C VAL A 234 21.89 5.62 -6.80
N LEU A 235 22.62 5.74 -7.91
CA LEU A 235 22.02 5.86 -9.25
C LEU A 235 21.19 4.64 -9.62
N GLY A 236 21.64 3.43 -9.26
CA GLY A 236 20.89 2.20 -9.48
C GLY A 236 19.54 2.19 -8.74
N THR A 237 19.55 2.54 -7.46
CA THR A 237 18.31 2.60 -6.65
C THR A 237 17.37 3.69 -7.15
N LEU A 238 17.91 4.85 -7.50
CA LEU A 238 17.15 5.97 -8.07
C LEU A 238 16.48 5.58 -9.39
N LEU A 239 17.18 4.84 -10.26
CA LEU A 239 16.63 4.35 -11.53
C LEU A 239 15.47 3.38 -11.30
N ALA A 240 15.63 2.42 -10.38
CA ALA A 240 14.56 1.50 -10.02
C ALA A 240 13.32 2.24 -9.49
N SER A 241 13.50 3.21 -8.58
CA SER A 241 12.39 4.04 -8.08
C SER A 241 11.78 4.95 -9.14
N THR A 242 12.55 5.40 -10.12
CA THR A 242 12.03 6.16 -11.27
C THR A 242 11.13 5.28 -12.13
N VAL A 243 11.56 4.06 -12.45
CA VAL A 243 10.73 3.10 -13.20
C VAL A 243 9.47 2.74 -12.42
N ASN A 244 9.58 2.57 -11.10
CA ASN A 244 8.44 2.35 -10.20
C ASN A 244 7.41 3.50 -10.33
N ALA A 245 7.85 4.75 -10.25
CA ALA A 245 6.97 5.92 -10.40
C ALA A 245 6.33 6.03 -11.78
N LEU A 246 7.11 5.84 -12.86
CA LEU A 246 6.58 5.90 -14.22
C LEU A 246 5.57 4.77 -14.49
N ALA A 247 5.85 3.56 -14.01
CA ALA A 247 4.93 2.43 -14.12
C ALA A 247 3.62 2.69 -13.37
N MET A 248 3.68 3.26 -12.17
CA MET A 248 2.48 3.64 -11.42
C MET A 248 1.65 4.71 -12.16
N VAL A 249 2.29 5.75 -12.69
CA VAL A 249 1.62 6.78 -13.50
C VAL A 249 0.91 6.17 -14.72
N GLY A 250 1.57 5.23 -15.41
CA GLY A 250 0.97 4.49 -16.53
C GLY A 250 -0.18 3.56 -16.11
N THR A 251 -0.14 3.04 -14.87
CA THR A 251 -1.14 2.10 -14.36
C THR A 251 -2.46 2.77 -13.99
N VAL A 252 -2.43 4.02 -13.51
CA VAL A 252 -3.65 4.78 -13.16
C VAL A 252 -4.73 4.77 -14.26
N PRO A 253 -4.46 5.18 -15.51
CA PRO A 253 -5.47 5.12 -16.58
C PRO A 253 -5.79 3.68 -17.03
N LEU A 254 -4.85 2.73 -16.87
CA LEU A 254 -5.08 1.33 -17.21
C LEU A 254 -6.07 0.67 -16.25
N MET A 255 -6.09 1.07 -14.97
CA MET A 255 -7.04 0.53 -13.98
C MET A 255 -8.48 0.85 -14.35
N GLU A 256 -8.73 2.02 -14.94
CA GLU A 256 -10.05 2.40 -15.42
C GLU A 256 -10.42 1.70 -16.73
N SER A 257 -9.47 1.32 -17.57
CA SER A 257 -9.76 0.69 -18.87
C SER A 257 -9.78 -0.84 -18.82
N LEU A 258 -8.74 -1.49 -18.29
CA LEU A 258 -8.57 -2.95 -18.31
C LEU A 258 -9.27 -3.66 -17.15
N GLY A 259 -9.50 -2.98 -16.03
CA GLY A 259 -10.05 -3.58 -14.81
C GLY A 259 -8.98 -4.18 -13.90
N ARG A 260 -9.38 -4.49 -12.67
CA ARG A 260 -8.44 -4.81 -11.58
C ARG A 260 -7.90 -6.23 -11.72
N ARG A 261 -8.77 -7.20 -12.05
CA ARG A 261 -8.37 -8.61 -12.11
C ARG A 261 -7.35 -8.84 -13.22
N LYS A 262 -7.56 -8.25 -14.41
CA LYS A 262 -6.66 -8.41 -15.55
C LYS A 262 -5.28 -7.83 -15.27
N LEU A 263 -5.22 -6.63 -14.72
CA LEU A 263 -3.96 -5.98 -14.36
C LEU A 263 -3.20 -6.75 -13.28
N LEU A 264 -3.90 -7.29 -12.29
CA LEU A 264 -3.29 -8.13 -11.27
C LEU A 264 -2.68 -9.40 -11.89
N LEU A 265 -3.40 -10.08 -12.79
CA LEU A 265 -2.88 -11.27 -13.48
C LEU A 265 -1.65 -10.95 -14.35
N LEU A 266 -1.68 -9.83 -15.09
CA LEU A 266 -0.56 -9.38 -15.90
C LEU A 266 0.65 -9.02 -15.05
N GLY A 267 0.45 -8.31 -13.94
CA GLY A 267 1.52 -7.92 -13.03
C GLY A 267 2.14 -9.12 -12.30
N VAL A 268 1.34 -9.97 -11.66
CA VAL A 268 1.85 -11.19 -11.00
C VAL A 268 2.53 -12.13 -12.00
N GLY A 269 1.94 -12.31 -13.18
CA GLY A 269 2.53 -13.13 -14.25
C GLY A 269 3.85 -12.55 -14.77
N GLY A 270 3.92 -11.24 -14.98
CA GLY A 270 5.15 -10.55 -15.38
C GLY A 270 6.25 -10.68 -14.33
N MET A 271 5.91 -10.50 -13.05
CA MET A 271 6.85 -10.72 -11.94
C MET A 271 7.35 -12.16 -11.88
N LEU A 272 6.48 -13.16 -12.11
CA LEU A 272 6.89 -14.57 -12.12
C LEU A 272 7.89 -14.86 -13.24
N ILE A 273 7.63 -14.37 -14.46
CA ILE A 273 8.55 -14.51 -15.59
C ILE A 273 9.90 -13.85 -15.26
N ALA A 274 9.87 -12.65 -14.69
CA ALA A 274 11.07 -11.92 -14.31
C ALA A 274 11.87 -12.65 -13.20
N ALA A 275 11.18 -13.18 -12.18
CA ALA A 275 11.82 -13.93 -11.09
C ALA A 275 12.45 -15.25 -11.57
N LEU A 276 11.78 -15.98 -12.46
CA LEU A 276 12.33 -17.18 -13.09
C LEU A 276 13.56 -16.84 -13.95
N SER A 277 13.48 -15.74 -14.70
CA SER A 277 14.60 -15.26 -15.53
C SER A 277 15.79 -14.84 -14.66
N LEU A 278 15.56 -14.10 -13.57
CA LEU A 278 16.60 -13.72 -12.62
C LEU A 278 17.25 -14.94 -11.97
N THR A 279 16.45 -15.92 -11.54
CA THR A 279 16.96 -17.18 -10.98
C THR A 279 17.89 -17.86 -11.99
N ALA A 280 17.43 -18.05 -13.23
CA ALA A 280 18.23 -18.70 -14.28
C ALA A 280 19.53 -17.93 -14.58
N ILE A 281 19.46 -16.60 -14.65
CA ILE A 281 20.65 -15.76 -14.90
C ILE A 281 21.65 -15.87 -13.76
N LEU A 282 21.19 -15.83 -12.50
CA LEU A 282 22.06 -15.93 -11.33
C LEU A 282 22.73 -17.31 -11.24
N GLU A 283 21.99 -18.38 -11.46
CA GLU A 283 22.53 -19.75 -11.49
C GLU A 283 23.59 -19.92 -12.59
N LEU A 284 23.31 -19.40 -13.80
CA LEU A 284 24.30 -19.43 -14.90
C LEU A 284 25.57 -18.65 -14.56
N LYS A 285 25.46 -17.52 -13.86
CA LYS A 285 26.61 -16.73 -13.40
C LYS A 285 27.44 -17.47 -12.36
N ASP A 286 26.81 -18.24 -11.49
CA ASP A 286 27.47 -18.98 -10.41
C ASP A 286 28.26 -20.21 -10.91
N MET A 287 27.83 -20.84 -12.01
CA MET A 287 28.51 -21.98 -12.64
C MET A 287 29.95 -21.70 -13.12
N GLY A 288 30.43 -20.45 -13.06
CA GLY A 288 31.85 -20.08 -13.13
C GLY A 288 32.53 -20.14 -14.52
N ASN A 289 31.95 -20.84 -15.49
CA ASN A 289 32.56 -21.12 -16.80
C ASN A 289 32.14 -20.17 -17.94
N LEU A 290 31.83 -18.90 -17.63
CA LEU A 290 31.35 -17.95 -18.62
C LEU A 290 32.48 -17.07 -19.16
N GLU A 291 32.54 -16.94 -20.48
CA GLU A 291 33.32 -15.91 -21.16
C GLU A 291 32.91 -14.51 -20.69
N GLU A 292 33.85 -13.58 -20.68
CA GLU A 292 33.65 -12.21 -20.19
C GLU A 292 32.52 -11.48 -20.94
N GLU A 293 32.44 -11.65 -22.26
CA GLU A 293 31.36 -11.09 -23.06
C GLU A 293 29.99 -11.64 -22.65
N THR A 294 29.89 -12.96 -22.44
CA THR A 294 28.65 -13.60 -22.00
C THR A 294 28.24 -13.12 -20.61
N ARG A 295 29.20 -12.98 -19.69
CA ARG A 295 28.96 -12.42 -18.35
C ARG A 295 28.43 -10.98 -18.42
N SER A 296 29.00 -10.13 -19.26
CA SER A 296 28.53 -8.76 -19.47
C SER A 296 27.08 -8.72 -19.98
N ARG A 297 26.75 -9.55 -20.97
CA ARG A 297 25.37 -9.69 -21.49
C ARG A 297 24.38 -10.13 -20.41
N LEU A 298 24.76 -11.07 -19.54
CA LEU A 298 23.94 -11.54 -18.42
C LEU A 298 23.76 -10.46 -17.34
N ASN A 299 24.76 -9.62 -17.09
CA ASN A 299 24.64 -8.49 -16.16
C ASN A 299 23.61 -7.48 -16.68
N LEU A 300 23.67 -7.12 -17.97
CA LEU A 300 22.67 -6.26 -18.60
C LEU A 300 21.26 -6.90 -18.57
N ALA A 301 21.16 -8.20 -18.86
CA ALA A 301 19.90 -8.92 -18.80
C ALA A 301 19.30 -8.93 -17.38
N SER A 302 20.14 -9.05 -16.34
CA SER A 302 19.71 -8.97 -14.94
C SER A 302 19.08 -7.62 -14.61
N VAL A 303 19.71 -6.53 -15.04
CA VAL A 303 19.18 -5.17 -14.86
C VAL A 303 17.84 -5.00 -15.58
N ILE A 304 17.74 -5.44 -16.83
CA ILE A 304 16.47 -5.38 -17.58
C ILE A 304 15.38 -6.18 -16.86
N CYS A 305 15.70 -7.37 -16.37
CA CYS A 305 14.76 -8.20 -15.62
C CYS A 305 14.32 -7.53 -14.31
N VAL A 306 15.23 -6.89 -13.56
CA VAL A 306 14.90 -6.13 -12.35
C VAL A 306 13.97 -4.96 -12.66
N LEU A 307 14.26 -4.17 -13.70
CA LEU A 307 13.42 -3.05 -14.09
C LEU A 307 12.04 -3.51 -14.57
N PHE A 308 11.98 -4.59 -15.34
CA PHE A 308 10.73 -5.20 -15.75
C PHE A 308 9.94 -5.76 -14.56
N PHE A 309 10.61 -6.39 -13.59
CA PHE A 309 9.99 -6.88 -12.35
C PHE A 309 9.31 -5.73 -11.58
N VAL A 310 10.02 -4.60 -11.41
CA VAL A 310 9.49 -3.41 -10.73
C VAL A 310 8.31 -2.81 -11.49
N ALA A 311 8.38 -2.73 -12.82
CA ALA A 311 7.27 -2.23 -13.63
C ALA A 311 6.05 -3.16 -13.57
N ALA A 312 6.26 -4.48 -13.62
CA ALA A 312 5.19 -5.48 -13.49
C ALA A 312 4.52 -5.45 -12.11
N PHE A 313 5.29 -5.18 -11.05
CA PHE A 313 4.74 -4.98 -9.71
C PHE A 313 3.76 -3.80 -9.67
N GLU A 314 4.14 -2.63 -10.18
CA GLU A 314 3.26 -1.45 -10.17
C GLU A 314 2.06 -1.58 -11.11
N LEU A 315 2.17 -2.41 -12.17
CA LEU A 315 1.05 -2.67 -13.07
C LEU A 315 -0.17 -3.28 -12.36
N GLY A 316 0.04 -4.02 -11.26
CA GLY A 316 -1.07 -4.62 -10.53
C GLY A 316 -0.78 -4.91 -9.05
N PRO A 317 0.17 -5.81 -8.73
CA PRO A 317 0.52 -6.20 -7.37
C PRO A 317 0.74 -5.06 -6.36
N GLY A 318 1.21 -3.89 -6.79
CA GLY A 318 1.35 -2.69 -5.95
C GLY A 318 -0.01 -2.07 -5.58
N PRO A 319 -0.74 -1.46 -6.53
CA PRO A 319 -1.98 -0.74 -6.22
C PRO A 319 -3.19 -1.64 -5.91
N ILE A 320 -3.33 -2.77 -6.59
CA ILE A 320 -4.60 -3.50 -6.68
C ILE A 320 -5.02 -4.21 -5.38
N PRO A 321 -4.11 -4.82 -4.59
CA PRO A 321 -4.46 -5.41 -3.30
C PRO A 321 -5.27 -4.50 -2.38
N TRP A 322 -4.88 -3.23 -2.30
CA TRP A 322 -5.55 -2.22 -1.48
C TRP A 322 -6.91 -1.81 -2.06
N GLN A 323 -7.01 -1.70 -3.39
CA GLN A 323 -8.27 -1.36 -4.07
C GLN A 323 -9.29 -2.49 -3.96
N ILE A 324 -8.93 -3.71 -4.39
CA ILE A 324 -9.81 -4.88 -4.28
C ILE A 324 -10.22 -5.08 -2.82
N GLY A 325 -9.29 -4.93 -1.87
CA GLY A 325 -9.60 -5.01 -0.45
C GLY A 325 -10.72 -4.06 -0.02
N SER A 326 -10.86 -2.87 -0.63
CA SER A 326 -11.97 -1.95 -0.33
C SER A 326 -13.26 -2.26 -1.08
N GLU A 327 -13.18 -2.94 -2.23
CA GLU A 327 -14.31 -3.19 -3.13
C GLU A 327 -15.00 -4.55 -2.88
N ILE A 328 -14.34 -5.49 -2.20
CA ILE A 328 -14.90 -6.85 -1.97
C ILE A 328 -15.70 -7.00 -0.68
N PHE A 329 -15.63 -6.05 0.24
CA PHE A 329 -16.35 -6.12 1.51
C PHE A 329 -17.61 -5.24 1.50
N PRO A 330 -18.72 -5.72 2.09
CA PRO A 330 -19.86 -4.88 2.44
C PRO A 330 -19.47 -3.73 3.37
N ASP A 331 -20.26 -2.65 3.39
CA ASP A 331 -19.92 -1.42 4.10
C ASP A 331 -19.65 -1.65 5.59
N ALA A 332 -20.50 -2.45 6.27
CA ALA A 332 -20.40 -2.71 7.70
C ALA A 332 -19.07 -3.36 8.14
N PRO A 333 -18.63 -4.52 7.57
CA PRO A 333 -17.36 -5.14 7.96
C PRO A 333 -16.12 -4.49 7.32
N ARG A 334 -16.26 -3.66 6.27
CA ARG A 334 -15.13 -3.18 5.45
C ARG A 334 -14.01 -2.56 6.26
N ALA A 335 -14.33 -1.64 7.17
CA ALA A 335 -13.31 -0.93 7.94
C ALA A 335 -12.48 -1.89 8.81
N THR A 336 -13.14 -2.80 9.53
CA THR A 336 -12.48 -3.80 10.38
C THR A 336 -11.68 -4.80 9.55
N ALA A 337 -12.24 -5.29 8.44
CA ALA A 337 -11.58 -6.24 7.55
C ALA A 337 -10.33 -5.64 6.88
N MET A 338 -10.44 -4.41 6.37
CA MET A 338 -9.30 -3.68 5.80
C MET A 338 -8.23 -3.36 6.86
N GLY A 339 -8.64 -3.03 8.09
CA GLY A 339 -7.70 -2.85 9.20
C GLY A 339 -6.90 -4.13 9.48
N ALA A 340 -7.56 -5.29 9.52
CA ALA A 340 -6.90 -6.57 9.68
C ALA A 340 -5.99 -6.92 8.48
N ALA A 341 -6.42 -6.64 7.26
CA ALA A 341 -5.63 -6.83 6.05
C ALA A 341 -4.36 -5.95 6.07
N ALA A 342 -4.47 -4.70 6.50
CA ALA A 342 -3.34 -3.80 6.65
C ALA A 342 -2.33 -4.30 7.70
N VAL A 343 -2.80 -4.79 8.86
CA VAL A 343 -1.94 -5.41 9.87
C VAL A 343 -1.21 -6.61 9.28
N LEU A 344 -1.92 -7.49 8.58
CA LEU A 344 -1.32 -8.65 7.92
C LEU A 344 -0.25 -8.23 6.91
N ASN A 345 -0.52 -7.21 6.09
CA ASN A 345 0.44 -6.65 5.15
C ASN A 345 1.73 -6.21 5.85
N TRP A 346 1.63 -5.36 6.89
CA TRP A 346 2.80 -4.86 7.60
C TRP A 346 3.56 -5.94 8.40
N VAL A 347 2.85 -6.92 8.97
CA VAL A 347 3.48 -8.07 9.63
C VAL A 347 4.25 -8.91 8.60
N CYS A 348 3.66 -9.20 7.44
CA CYS A 348 4.33 -9.92 6.36
C CYS A 348 5.55 -9.17 5.84
N ASN A 349 5.49 -7.83 5.74
CA ASN A 349 6.62 -6.99 5.38
C ASN A 349 7.77 -7.12 6.40
N GLY A 350 7.46 -6.99 7.69
CA GLY A 350 8.44 -7.14 8.77
C GLY A 350 9.07 -8.53 8.82
N LEU A 351 8.26 -9.59 8.67
CA LEU A 351 8.75 -10.97 8.61
C LEU A 351 9.68 -11.19 7.43
N LEU A 352 9.36 -10.66 6.25
CA LEU A 352 10.24 -10.74 5.09
C LEU A 352 11.58 -10.04 5.37
N GLY A 353 11.55 -8.83 5.95
CA GLY A 353 12.78 -8.10 6.30
C GLY A 353 13.71 -8.88 7.26
N LEU A 354 13.14 -9.67 8.18
CA LEU A 354 13.90 -10.53 9.09
C LEU A 354 14.35 -11.85 8.44
N ALA A 355 13.50 -12.46 7.62
CA ALA A 355 13.77 -13.76 7.00
C ALA A 355 14.69 -13.68 5.78
N PHE A 356 14.76 -12.52 5.13
CA PHE A 356 15.43 -12.37 3.85
C PHE A 356 16.96 -12.52 3.92
N PRO A 357 17.70 -11.85 4.82
CA PRO A 357 19.15 -12.05 4.92
C PRO A 357 19.58 -13.52 5.13
N PRO A 358 19.03 -14.28 6.10
CA PRO A 358 19.40 -15.69 6.25
C PRO A 358 18.92 -16.55 5.07
N MET A 359 17.80 -16.19 4.42
CA MET A 359 17.34 -16.88 3.21
C MET A 359 18.31 -16.67 2.04
N GLN A 360 18.86 -15.46 1.86
CA GLN A 360 19.91 -15.21 0.87
C GLN A 360 21.15 -16.06 1.18
N GLU A 361 21.61 -16.06 2.43
CA GLU A 361 22.81 -16.78 2.84
C GLU A 361 22.67 -18.29 2.56
N ALA A 362 21.49 -18.86 2.82
CA ALA A 362 21.22 -20.27 2.62
C ALA A 362 20.98 -20.67 1.14
N LEU A 363 20.35 -19.81 0.34
CA LEU A 363 19.92 -20.15 -1.03
C LEU A 363 20.83 -19.58 -2.13
N GLY A 364 21.62 -18.55 -1.84
CA GLY A 364 22.52 -17.93 -2.80
C GLY A 364 21.81 -17.52 -4.11
N PRO A 365 22.26 -18.02 -5.29
CA PRO A 365 21.62 -17.75 -6.58
C PRO A 365 20.14 -18.14 -6.67
N ALA A 366 19.71 -19.13 -5.89
CA ALA A 366 18.34 -19.64 -5.86
C ALA A 366 17.38 -18.80 -4.99
N VAL A 367 17.81 -17.66 -4.44
CA VAL A 367 17.00 -16.84 -3.51
C VAL A 367 15.63 -16.41 -4.07
N PHE A 368 15.49 -16.34 -5.40
CA PHE A 368 14.23 -15.98 -6.05
C PHE A 368 13.24 -17.14 -6.18
N VAL A 369 13.67 -18.39 -5.99
CA VAL A 369 12.80 -19.58 -6.11
C VAL A 369 11.61 -19.55 -5.13
N PRO A 370 11.79 -19.22 -3.83
CA PRO A 370 10.65 -19.04 -2.92
C PRO A 370 9.64 -18.00 -3.42
N PHE A 371 10.10 -16.88 -3.99
CA PHE A 371 9.22 -15.86 -4.55
C PHE A 371 8.47 -16.37 -5.78
N CYS A 372 9.11 -17.17 -6.65
CA CYS A 372 8.43 -17.83 -7.77
C CYS A 372 7.27 -18.71 -7.29
N VAL A 373 7.46 -19.48 -6.20
CA VAL A 373 6.40 -20.32 -5.62
C VAL A 373 5.23 -19.47 -5.11
N VAL A 374 5.53 -18.38 -4.40
CA VAL A 374 4.51 -17.44 -3.91
C VAL A 374 3.76 -16.79 -5.08
N LEU A 375 4.47 -16.29 -6.09
CA LEU A 375 3.88 -15.64 -7.26
C LEU A 375 3.02 -16.62 -8.07
N ALA A 376 3.47 -17.85 -8.30
CA ALA A 376 2.68 -18.88 -8.99
C ALA A 376 1.41 -19.25 -8.21
N THR A 377 1.51 -19.37 -6.88
CA THR A 377 0.36 -19.65 -6.01
C THR A 377 -0.62 -18.48 -6.02
N TRP A 378 -0.12 -17.25 -5.92
CA TRP A 378 -0.94 -16.04 -5.98
C TRP A 378 -1.63 -15.89 -7.34
N LEU A 379 -0.95 -16.19 -8.43
CA LEU A 379 -1.51 -16.20 -9.78
C LEU A 379 -2.65 -17.23 -9.89
N ALA A 380 -2.45 -18.46 -9.41
CA ALA A 380 -3.46 -19.52 -9.42
C ALA A 380 -4.70 -19.14 -8.60
N ILE A 381 -4.51 -18.59 -7.39
CA ILE A 381 -5.61 -18.12 -6.55
C ILE A 381 -6.35 -16.96 -7.23
N THR A 382 -5.63 -16.04 -7.87
CA THR A 382 -6.23 -14.91 -8.60
C THR A 382 -7.07 -15.38 -9.79
N LEU A 383 -6.60 -16.39 -10.52
CA LEU A 383 -7.36 -17.00 -11.60
C LEU A 383 -8.66 -17.64 -11.10
N ARG A 384 -8.65 -18.26 -9.91
CA ARG A 384 -9.78 -19.06 -9.43
C ARG A 384 -10.81 -18.28 -8.60
N TYR A 385 -10.36 -17.36 -7.74
CA TYR A 385 -11.18 -16.82 -6.65
C TYR A 385 -11.33 -15.29 -6.65
N VAL A 386 -10.54 -14.56 -7.42
CA VAL A 386 -10.61 -13.10 -7.45
C VAL A 386 -11.60 -12.65 -8.53
N PRO A 387 -12.71 -12.00 -8.15
CA PRO A 387 -13.66 -11.46 -9.12
C PRO A 387 -13.11 -10.18 -9.77
N GLU A 388 -13.67 -9.82 -10.93
CA GLU A 388 -13.51 -8.44 -11.44
C GLU A 388 -14.44 -7.52 -10.64
N THR A 389 -13.93 -6.39 -10.18
CA THR A 389 -14.65 -5.41 -9.35
C THR A 389 -14.99 -4.12 -10.11
N LYS A 390 -14.31 -3.86 -11.23
CA LYS A 390 -14.54 -2.66 -12.06
C LYS A 390 -16.02 -2.57 -12.47
N GLY A 391 -16.66 -1.45 -12.11
CA GLY A 391 -18.01 -1.10 -12.56
C GLY A 391 -19.11 -1.98 -11.98
N ARG A 392 -18.83 -2.70 -10.89
CA ARG A 392 -19.79 -3.61 -10.25
C ARG A 392 -20.18 -3.14 -8.87
N SER A 393 -21.43 -3.39 -8.53
CA SER A 393 -21.97 -3.16 -7.20
C SER A 393 -21.42 -4.18 -6.19
N ILE A 394 -21.38 -3.79 -4.92
CA ILE A 394 -20.98 -4.67 -3.82
C ILE A 394 -21.85 -5.95 -3.81
N ASN A 395 -23.15 -5.83 -4.08
CA ASN A 395 -24.08 -6.97 -4.10
C ASN A 395 -23.73 -7.97 -5.20
N GLU A 396 -23.40 -7.51 -6.41
CA GLU A 396 -22.96 -8.40 -7.51
C GLU A 396 -21.66 -9.13 -7.17
N ILE A 397 -20.75 -8.46 -6.45
CA ILE A 397 -19.48 -9.05 -5.99
C ILE A 397 -19.75 -10.11 -4.91
N GLN A 398 -20.60 -9.83 -3.92
CA GLN A 398 -20.99 -10.82 -2.90
C GLN A 398 -21.66 -12.05 -3.52
N LEU A 399 -22.52 -11.84 -4.52
CA LEU A 399 -23.18 -12.93 -5.24
C LEU A 399 -22.17 -13.84 -5.96
N GLU A 400 -21.14 -13.26 -6.55
CA GLU A 400 -20.08 -14.04 -7.19
C GLU A 400 -19.25 -14.80 -6.16
N PHE A 401 -18.90 -14.19 -5.02
CA PHE A 401 -18.23 -14.92 -3.94
C PHE A 401 -19.07 -16.08 -3.42
N ALA A 402 -20.38 -15.91 -3.25
CA ALA A 402 -21.28 -16.99 -2.85
C ALA A 402 -21.28 -18.13 -3.87
N LYS A 403 -21.34 -17.82 -5.17
CA LYS A 403 -21.22 -18.81 -6.26
C LYS A 403 -19.88 -19.53 -6.23
N LEU A 404 -18.77 -18.80 -6.05
CA LEU A 404 -17.41 -19.36 -5.99
C LEU A 404 -17.20 -20.25 -4.77
N ALA A 405 -17.84 -19.94 -3.65
CA ALA A 405 -17.82 -20.73 -2.42
C ALA A 405 -18.74 -21.98 -2.47
N GLY A 406 -19.50 -22.17 -3.55
CA GLY A 406 -20.46 -23.27 -3.69
C GLY A 406 -21.71 -23.11 -2.82
N GLY A 407 -22.04 -21.88 -2.40
CA GLY A 407 -23.22 -21.57 -1.60
C GLY A 407 -24.49 -21.45 -2.44
N ASP A 408 -25.63 -21.84 -1.87
CA ASP A 408 -26.93 -21.71 -2.50
C ASP A 408 -27.33 -20.22 -2.59
N VAL A 409 -27.48 -19.72 -3.83
CA VAL A 409 -27.56 -18.29 -4.16
C VAL A 409 -28.94 -17.69 -3.83
N HIS A 410 -29.93 -18.54 -3.53
CA HIS A 410 -31.34 -18.15 -3.39
C HIS A 410 -31.63 -17.17 -2.24
N HIS A 411 -30.88 -17.22 -1.14
CA HIS A 411 -31.11 -16.33 0.02
C HIS A 411 -30.51 -14.92 -0.15
N LEU A 412 -29.56 -14.73 -1.07
CA LEU A 412 -28.96 -13.41 -1.36
C LEU A 412 -29.74 -12.62 -2.41
N LEU A 413 -30.61 -13.28 -3.17
CA LEU A 413 -31.41 -12.68 -4.24
C LEU A 413 -32.77 -12.16 -3.74
N ASN A 414 -33.20 -12.51 -2.53
CA ASN A 414 -34.46 -12.05 -1.92
C ASN A 414 -34.23 -11.57 -0.47
N PRO A 415 -34.01 -10.26 -0.25
CA PRO A 415 -33.89 -9.70 1.11
C PRO A 415 -35.24 -9.56 1.83
N VAL A 416 -36.36 -9.99 1.23
CA VAL A 416 -37.71 -9.79 1.77
C VAL A 416 -38.40 -11.13 1.95
N THR A 417 -38.26 -11.69 3.15
CA THR A 417 -39.32 -12.41 3.87
C THR A 417 -39.08 -12.28 5.35
#